data_AF-X1FTR8-F1
#
_entry.id   AF-X1FTR8-F1
#
_cell.length_a   1.000
_cell.length_b   1.000
_cell.length_c   1.000
_cell.angle_alpha   90.00
_cell.angle_beta   90.00
_cell.angle_gamma   90.00
#
_symmetry.space_group_name_H-M   'P 1'
#
loop_
_entity.id
_entity.type
_entity.pdbx_description
1 polymer ?
#
loop_
_entity_poly.entity_id
_entity_poly.type
_entity_poly.pdbx_seq_one_letter_code
_entity_poly.pdbx_strand_id
1 'polypeptide(L)'
;MSENKPRVYVVTSGEYSSYSIEGVFTHKFLAEKLVDKLKEILQRPPMVLQDRVRTEEFFLNLPIDEFEVTTVRMSFEGSVLEVLHSVGRDTGAHAFDQPGNLMWSIYGKDEERAIKVANEKRAQLIANDLWGVDDSQLEEYIEIC
;
A
#
# COMPACT_ATOMS: atom_id res chain seq x y z
N MET A 1 -24.93 2.77 5.12
CA MET A 1 -25.13 3.00 3.68
C MET A 1 -23.74 3.15 3.08
N SER A 2 -23.32 2.28 2.15
CA SER A 2 -22.03 2.48 1.48
C SER A 2 -22.17 3.72 0.60
N GLU A 3 -21.52 4.83 0.97
CA GLU A 3 -21.42 5.99 0.10
C GLU A 3 -20.81 5.54 -1.23
N ASN A 4 -21.50 5.86 -2.33
CA ASN A 4 -20.99 5.62 -3.66
C ASN A 4 -19.84 6.59 -3.91
N LYS A 5 -18.63 6.23 -3.45
CA LYS A 5 -17.45 7.07 -3.55
C LYS A 5 -17.19 7.41 -5.03
N PRO A 6 -17.04 8.70 -5.39
CA PRO A 6 -16.81 9.08 -6.78
C PRO A 6 -15.55 8.42 -7.31
N ARG A 7 -15.61 7.91 -8.54
CA ARG A 7 -14.49 7.21 -9.19
C ARG A 7 -13.92 8.05 -10.31
N VAL A 8 -12.63 7.90 -10.54
CA VAL A 8 -11.94 8.39 -11.74
C VAL A 8 -11.22 7.25 -12.42
N TYR A 9 -11.10 7.39 -13.73
CA TYR A 9 -10.46 6.46 -14.63
C TYR A 9 -9.25 7.18 -15.21
N VAL A 10 -8.06 6.68 -14.89
CA VAL A 10 -6.80 7.27 -15.30
C VAL A 10 -6.25 6.41 -16.42
N VAL A 11 -5.97 7.03 -17.57
CA VAL A 11 -5.28 6.38 -18.68
C VAL A 11 -3.79 6.57 -18.48
N THR A 12 -3.06 5.46 -18.45
CA THR A 12 -1.62 5.44 -18.18
C THR A 12 -0.89 4.77 -19.34
N SER A 13 0.36 5.17 -19.56
CA SER A 13 1.25 4.49 -20.51
C SER A 13 2.64 4.27 -19.92
N GLY A 14 3.41 3.36 -20.50
CA GLY A 14 4.76 3.04 -20.07
C GLY A 14 4.87 2.06 -18.89
N GLU A 15 6.11 1.90 -18.42
CA GLU A 15 6.52 1.07 -17.28
C GLU A 15 7.32 1.92 -16.28
N TYR A 16 7.77 1.35 -15.15
CA TYR A 16 8.47 2.01 -14.04
C TYR A 16 9.23 3.32 -14.38
N SER A 17 10.19 3.29 -15.32
CA SER A 17 11.01 4.48 -15.68
C SER A 17 10.45 5.35 -16.82
N SER A 18 9.31 4.97 -17.39
CA SER A 18 8.63 5.62 -18.54
C SER A 18 7.14 5.83 -18.29
N TYR A 19 6.70 5.73 -17.03
CA TYR A 19 5.30 5.80 -16.65
C TYR A 19 4.78 7.23 -16.83
N SER A 20 3.67 7.37 -17.55
CA SER A 20 3.00 8.65 -17.76
C SER A 20 1.48 8.52 -17.60
N ILE A 21 0.87 9.59 -17.12
CA ILE A 21 -0.59 9.76 -17.11
C ILE A 21 -0.98 10.48 -18.40
N GLU A 22 -1.75 9.81 -19.23
CA GLU A 22 -2.22 10.32 -20.52
C GLU A 22 -3.55 11.08 -20.39
N GLY A 23 -4.34 10.77 -19.37
CA GLY A 23 -5.61 11.45 -19.12
C GLY A 23 -6.33 10.95 -17.88
N VAL A 24 -7.24 11.77 -17.35
CA VAL A 24 -8.07 11.45 -16.19
C VAL A 24 -9.53 11.77 -16.52
N PHE A 25 -10.43 10.82 -16.27
CA PHE A 25 -11.83 10.89 -16.66
C PHE A 25 -12.75 10.49 -15.51
N THR A 26 -13.92 11.12 -15.42
CA THR A 26 -14.99 10.70 -14.49
C THR A 26 -15.81 9.52 -15.02
N HIS A 27 -15.70 9.20 -16.32
CA HIS A 27 -16.47 8.16 -16.99
C HIS A 27 -15.54 7.18 -17.71
N LYS A 28 -15.70 5.88 -17.43
CA LYS A 28 -14.85 4.81 -17.98
C LYS A 28 -14.81 4.82 -19.51
N PHE A 29 -15.96 4.99 -20.14
CA PHE A 29 -16.09 5.02 -21.60
C PHE A 29 -15.22 6.09 -22.29
N LEU A 30 -14.99 7.24 -21.65
CA LEU A 30 -14.12 8.28 -22.21
C LEU A 30 -12.64 7.88 -22.11
N ALA A 31 -12.26 7.23 -21.00
CA ALA A 31 -10.92 6.68 -20.82
C ALA A 31 -10.63 5.57 -21.85
N GLU A 32 -11.56 4.64 -22.04
CA GLU A 32 -11.44 3.55 -23.02
C GLU A 32 -11.31 4.09 -24.46
N LYS A 33 -12.09 5.11 -24.81
CA LYS A 33 -11.94 5.81 -26.10
C LYS A 33 -10.55 6.41 -26.31
N LEU A 34 -9.93 6.96 -25.26
CA LEU A 34 -8.57 7.48 -25.36
C LEU A 34 -7.57 6.33 -25.54
N VAL A 35 -7.73 5.22 -24.80
CA VAL A 35 -6.88 4.03 -24.94
C VAL A 35 -6.91 3.52 -26.38
N ASP A 36 -8.09 3.35 -26.97
CA ASP A 36 -8.23 2.87 -28.34
C ASP A 36 -7.54 3.79 -29.34
N LYS A 37 -7.73 5.11 -29.19
CA LYS A 37 -7.09 6.11 -30.04
C LYS A 37 -5.57 6.12 -29.90
N LEU A 38 -5.05 5.99 -28.68
CA LEU A 38 -3.61 5.90 -28.43
C LEU A 38 -3.03 4.62 -29.04
N LYS A 39 -3.71 3.49 -28.88
CA LYS A 39 -3.31 2.23 -29.51
C LYS A 39 -3.27 2.36 -31.04
N GLU A 40 -4.28 3.00 -31.65
CA GLU A 40 -4.30 3.29 -33.09
C GLU A 40 -3.11 4.16 -33.54
N ILE A 41 -2.81 5.24 -32.81
CA ILE A 41 -1.66 6.12 -33.12
C ILE A 41 -0.34 5.36 -33.02
N LEU A 42 -0.24 4.47 -32.02
CA LEU A 42 0.96 3.67 -31.71
C LEU A 42 1.07 2.38 -32.55
N GLN A 43 0.11 2.10 -33.45
CA GLN A 43 0.17 0.96 -34.39
C GLN A 43 1.24 1.07 -35.48
N ARG A 44 2.08 2.11 -35.46
CA ARG A 44 3.22 2.21 -36.38
C ARG A 44 4.38 1.34 -35.89
N PRO A 45 4.82 0.32 -36.67
CA PRO A 45 5.95 -0.50 -36.28
C PRO A 45 7.26 0.31 -36.25
N PRO A 46 8.20 0.01 -35.34
CA PRO A 46 8.20 -1.05 -34.33
C PRO A 46 8.20 -0.47 -32.91
N MET A 47 7.05 -0.25 -32.28
CA MET A 47 7.02 0.08 -30.85
C MET A 47 6.08 -0.84 -30.07
N VAL A 48 6.68 -1.53 -29.10
CA VAL A 48 6.10 -2.43 -28.07
C VAL A 48 5.17 -1.66 -27.09
N LEU A 49 4.70 -0.47 -27.46
CA LEU A 49 3.94 0.41 -26.57
C LEU A 49 2.44 0.05 -26.48
N GLN A 50 1.90 -0.75 -27.39
CA GLN A 50 0.47 -1.07 -27.39
C GLN A 50 0.03 -1.82 -26.12
N ASP A 51 0.90 -2.66 -25.57
CA ASP A 51 0.63 -3.40 -24.32
C ASP A 51 0.81 -2.53 -23.07
N ARG A 52 1.27 -1.28 -23.24
CA ARG A 52 1.59 -0.39 -22.13
C ARG A 52 0.52 0.66 -21.86
N VAL A 53 -0.42 0.89 -22.79
CA VAL A 53 -1.54 1.83 -22.58
C VAL A 53 -2.72 1.11 -21.95
N ARG A 54 -3.13 1.53 -20.75
CA ARG A 54 -4.22 0.91 -19.98
C ARG A 54 -5.05 1.95 -19.24
N THR A 55 -6.25 1.55 -18.81
CA THR A 55 -7.09 2.32 -17.88
C THR A 55 -6.98 1.73 -16.49
N GLU A 56 -6.68 2.57 -15.51
CA GLU A 56 -6.64 2.26 -14.08
C GLU A 56 -7.79 3.00 -13.36
N GLU A 57 -8.38 2.39 -12.35
CA GLU A 57 -9.55 2.91 -11.64
C GLU A 57 -9.18 3.34 -10.22
N PHE A 58 -9.57 4.55 -9.84
CA PHE A 58 -9.26 5.13 -8.53
C PHE A 58 -10.50 5.76 -7.92
N PHE A 59 -10.59 5.71 -6.59
CA PHE A 59 -11.58 6.48 -5.83
C PHE A 59 -11.05 7.89 -5.58
N LEU A 60 -11.89 8.90 -5.87
CA LEU A 60 -11.62 10.29 -5.52
C LEU A 60 -11.90 10.50 -4.03
N ASN A 61 -11.11 11.39 -3.42
CA ASN A 61 -11.31 11.84 -2.05
C ASN A 61 -11.42 10.67 -1.05
N LEU A 62 -10.58 9.64 -1.23
CA LEU A 62 -10.39 8.67 -0.15
C LEU A 62 -10.01 9.46 1.11
N PRO A 63 -10.70 9.25 2.24
CA PRO A 63 -10.39 9.94 3.48
C PRO A 63 -8.90 9.81 3.77
N ILE A 64 -8.25 10.91 4.14
CA ILE A 64 -6.86 10.86 4.61
C ILE A 64 -6.77 9.83 5.75
N ASP A 65 -7.81 9.79 6.59
CA ASP A 65 -7.93 8.84 7.70
C ASP A 65 -7.98 7.35 7.26
N GLU A 66 -8.35 7.04 6.01
CA GLU A 66 -8.28 5.67 5.46
C GLU A 66 -6.86 5.26 5.04
N PHE A 67 -5.96 6.22 4.90
CA PHE A 67 -4.54 5.98 4.60
C PHE A 67 -3.64 6.22 5.80
N GLU A 68 -4.18 6.66 6.92
CA GLU A 68 -3.34 6.88 8.07
C GLU A 68 -2.94 5.57 8.68
N VAL A 69 -1.67 5.50 8.97
CA VAL A 69 -1.00 4.37 9.55
C VAL A 69 -0.29 4.87 10.79
N THR A 70 -0.63 4.30 11.93
CA THR A 70 0.16 4.43 13.14
C THR A 70 1.16 3.26 13.19
N THR A 71 2.44 3.60 13.14
CA THR A 71 3.54 2.64 13.27
C THR A 71 4.11 2.72 14.67
N VAL A 72 4.14 1.59 15.36
CA VAL A 72 4.71 1.47 16.71
C VAL A 72 6.06 0.77 16.60
N ARG A 73 7.07 1.39 17.20
CA ARG A 73 8.39 0.80 17.39
C ARG A 73 8.53 0.31 18.83
N MET A 74 8.79 -0.98 19.00
CA MET A 74 8.75 -1.64 20.30
C MET A 74 9.97 -2.54 20.55
N SER A 75 10.53 -2.48 21.75
CA SER A 75 11.65 -3.33 22.15
C SER A 75 11.22 -4.78 22.43
N PHE A 76 12.21 -5.67 22.52
CA PHE A 76 11.97 -7.07 22.91
C PHE A 76 11.27 -7.21 24.27
N GLU A 77 11.47 -6.27 25.19
CA GLU A 77 10.85 -6.24 26.53
C GLU A 77 9.44 -5.64 26.54
N GLY A 78 9.01 -5.04 25.43
CA GLY A 78 7.69 -4.41 25.30
C GLY A 78 7.68 -2.92 25.61
N SER A 79 8.85 -2.28 25.72
CA SER A 79 8.94 -0.83 25.84
C SER A 79 8.58 -0.18 24.50
N VAL A 80 7.63 0.76 24.51
CA VAL A 80 7.34 1.60 23.34
C VAL A 80 8.47 2.61 23.21
N LEU A 81 9.21 2.54 22.11
CA LEU A 81 10.33 3.43 21.82
C LEU A 81 9.88 4.65 21.03
N GLU A 82 8.93 4.45 20.11
CA GLU A 82 8.45 5.49 19.21
C GLU A 82 7.06 5.13 18.64
N VAL A 83 6.26 6.15 18.36
CA VAL A 83 4.99 6.04 17.63
C VAL A 83 5.01 7.07 16.50
N LEU A 84 4.84 6.60 15.26
CA LEU A 84 4.90 7.41 14.05
C LEU A 84 3.54 7.40 13.37
N HIS A 85 3.11 8.56 12.87
CA HIS A 85 1.92 8.70 12.03
C HIS A 85 2.33 9.01 10.61
N SER A 86 1.89 8.20 9.67
CA SER A 86 2.16 8.39 8.25
C SER A 86 0.92 8.15 7.41
N VAL A 87 1.00 8.52 6.14
CA VAL A 87 -0.03 8.21 5.14
C VAL A 87 0.55 7.11 4.25
N GLY A 88 -0.06 5.93 4.25
CA GLY A 88 0.45 4.75 3.57
C GLY A 88 -0.63 3.68 3.30
N ARG A 89 -0.28 2.68 2.49
CA ARG A 89 -1.16 1.53 2.17
C ARG A 89 -0.67 0.21 2.75
N ASP A 90 0.42 0.23 3.50
CA ASP A 90 1.07 -0.98 3.96
C ASP A 90 0.95 -1.10 5.48
N THR A 91 0.26 -2.14 5.94
CA THR A 91 0.10 -2.48 7.36
C THR A 91 0.63 -3.88 7.63
N GLY A 92 1.07 -4.13 8.84
CA GLY A 92 1.73 -5.38 9.23
C GLY A 92 3.10 -5.14 9.84
N ALA A 93 3.89 -6.21 9.97
CA ALA A 93 5.30 -6.09 10.33
C ALA A 93 6.04 -5.41 9.19
N HIS A 94 6.76 -4.35 9.50
CA HIS A 94 7.71 -3.73 8.57
C HIS A 94 9.14 -4.06 8.99
N ALA A 95 9.41 -5.34 9.23
CA ALA A 95 10.69 -5.84 9.74
C ALA A 95 11.00 -5.50 11.21
N PHE A 96 12.17 -5.99 11.61
CA PHE A 96 12.92 -5.45 12.74
C PHE A 96 13.84 -4.33 12.26
N ASP A 97 13.91 -3.22 12.99
CA ASP A 97 14.88 -2.17 12.69
C ASP A 97 16.33 -2.66 12.89
N GLN A 98 17.34 -1.87 12.49
CA GLN A 98 18.75 -2.28 12.64
C GLN A 98 19.13 -2.69 14.08
N PRO A 99 18.62 -2.01 15.14
CA PRO A 99 18.80 -2.48 16.51
C PRO A 99 17.98 -3.73 16.94
N GLY A 100 17.12 -4.30 16.08
CA GLY A 100 16.32 -5.49 16.39
C GLY A 100 15.00 -5.20 17.11
N ASN A 101 14.46 -3.98 16.99
CA ASN A 101 13.15 -3.60 17.54
C ASN A 101 12.05 -3.87 16.52
N LEU A 102 10.90 -4.32 17.02
CA LEU A 102 9.72 -4.55 16.20
C LEU A 102 9.18 -3.22 15.67
N MET A 103 8.95 -3.14 14.36
CA MET A 103 8.16 -2.08 13.75
C MET A 103 6.85 -2.65 13.25
N TRP A 104 5.73 -2.18 13.81
CA TRP A 104 4.41 -2.68 13.45
C TRP A 104 3.45 -1.55 13.09
N SER A 105 2.86 -1.63 11.90
CA SER A 105 2.00 -0.60 11.33
C SER A 105 0.55 -1.03 11.28
N ILE A 106 -0.35 -0.15 11.72
CA ILE A 106 -1.79 -0.41 11.83
C ILE A 106 -2.57 0.77 11.27
N TYR A 107 -3.66 0.50 10.56
CA TYR A 107 -4.55 1.54 10.05
C TYR A 107 -5.27 2.31 11.16
N GLY A 108 -5.29 3.64 11.01
CA GLY A 108 -5.94 4.62 11.87
C GLY A 108 -4.95 5.49 12.64
N LYS A 109 -5.47 6.45 13.41
CA LYS A 109 -4.73 7.38 14.30
C LYS A 109 -4.58 6.89 15.75
N ASP A 110 -5.26 5.80 16.09
CA ASP A 110 -5.44 5.40 17.48
C ASP A 110 -4.17 4.75 18.02
N GLU A 111 -3.35 5.55 18.71
CA GLU A 111 -2.08 5.12 19.30
C GLU A 111 -2.27 4.03 20.35
N GLU A 112 -3.29 4.11 21.20
CA GLU A 112 -3.51 3.13 22.26
C GLU A 112 -3.85 1.77 21.66
N ARG A 113 -4.73 1.76 20.66
CA ARG A 113 -5.04 0.55 19.88
C ARG A 113 -3.80 0.03 19.17
N ALA A 114 -3.00 0.92 18.57
CA ALA A 114 -1.81 0.54 17.83
C ALA A 114 -0.76 -0.14 18.73
N ILE A 115 -0.48 0.47 19.89
CA ILE A 115 0.45 -0.07 20.89
C ILE A 115 -0.02 -1.42 21.41
N LYS A 116 -1.33 -1.57 21.67
CA LYS A 116 -1.90 -2.83 22.13
C LYS A 116 -1.68 -3.96 21.11
N VAL A 117 -2.01 -3.72 19.85
CA VAL A 117 -1.84 -4.71 18.78
C VAL A 117 -0.35 -5.02 18.58
N ALA A 118 0.53 -4.01 18.58
CA ALA A 118 1.97 -4.21 18.47
C ALA A 118 2.51 -5.10 19.61
N ASN A 119 2.04 -4.89 20.84
CA ASN A 119 2.44 -5.73 21.98
C ASN A 119 1.89 -7.16 21.90
N GLU A 120 0.66 -7.35 21.42
CA GLU A 120 0.10 -8.68 21.15
C GLU A 120 0.94 -9.43 20.10
N LYS A 121 1.34 -8.73 19.01
CA LYS A 121 2.19 -9.28 17.96
C LYS A 121 3.61 -9.58 18.44
N ARG A 122 4.21 -8.70 19.23
CA ARG A 122 5.46 -8.97 19.95
C ARG A 122 5.37 -10.28 20.74
N ALA A 123 4.33 -10.44 21.56
CA ALA A 123 4.18 -11.64 22.39
C ALA A 123 4.06 -12.91 21.54
N GLN A 124 3.34 -12.85 20.41
CA GLN A 124 3.27 -13.95 19.44
C GLN A 124 4.64 -14.27 18.85
N LEU A 125 5.38 -13.26 18.37
CA LEU A 125 6.70 -13.48 17.78
C LEU A 125 7.69 -14.11 18.78
N ILE A 126 7.70 -13.63 20.02
CA ILE A 126 8.55 -14.19 21.08
C ILE A 126 8.15 -15.65 21.40
N ALA A 127 6.85 -15.93 21.50
CA ALA A 127 6.36 -17.27 21.80
C ALA A 127 6.68 -18.31 20.70
N ASN A 128 6.92 -17.85 19.47
CA ASN A 128 7.24 -18.71 18.32
C ASN A 128 8.73 -18.66 17.95
N ASP A 129 9.58 -18.01 18.75
CA ASP A 129 11.02 -17.82 18.46
C ASP A 129 11.29 -17.12 17.11
N LEU A 130 10.39 -16.20 16.73
CA LEU A 130 10.42 -15.43 15.48
C LEU A 130 10.89 -13.98 15.70
N TRP A 131 11.57 -13.70 16.82
CA TRP A 131 12.09 -12.36 17.07
C TRP A 131 13.41 -12.13 16.34
N GLY A 132 13.52 -11.03 15.59
CA GLY A 132 14.73 -10.68 14.82
C GLY A 132 14.94 -11.52 13.56
N VAL A 133 13.97 -12.36 13.17
CA VAL A 133 14.02 -13.11 11.90
C VAL A 133 13.82 -12.17 10.71
N ASP A 134 14.25 -12.62 9.53
CA ASP A 134 14.11 -11.83 8.31
C ASP A 134 12.66 -11.76 7.82
N ASP A 135 12.37 -10.75 7.00
CA ASP A 135 11.01 -10.44 6.54
C ASP A 135 10.35 -11.59 5.78
N SER A 136 11.12 -12.40 5.05
CA SER A 136 10.55 -13.51 4.27
C SER A 136 9.98 -14.62 5.16
N GLN A 137 10.54 -14.78 6.38
CA GLN A 137 10.03 -15.73 7.37
C GLN A 137 8.83 -15.16 8.16
N LEU A 138 8.77 -13.84 8.30
CA LEU A 138 7.64 -13.15 8.94
C LEU A 138 6.39 -13.16 8.07
N GLU A 139 6.54 -12.96 6.76
CA GLU A 139 5.41 -12.92 5.81
C GLU A 139 4.58 -14.22 5.83
N GLU A 140 5.23 -15.38 5.86
CA GLU A 140 4.55 -16.69 5.93
C GLU A 140 3.73 -16.86 7.23
N TYR A 141 4.14 -16.21 8.32
CA TYR A 141 3.47 -16.28 9.62
C TYR A 141 2.31 -15.27 9.74
N ILE A 142 2.45 -14.11 9.11
CA ILE A 142 1.50 -12.98 9.26
C ILE A 142 0.27 -13.15 8.36
N GLU A 143 0.39 -13.77 7.18
CA GLU A 143 -0.76 -14.02 6.29
C GLU A 143 -1.80 -15.00 6.86
N ILE A 144 -1.48 -15.68 7.97
CA ILE A 144 -2.34 -16.68 8.61
C ILE A 144 -3.28 -16.05 9.68
N CYS A 145 -3.12 -14.77 10.03
CA CYS A 145 -3.90 -14.08 11.07
C CYS A 145 -4.75 -12.91 10.53
#